data_AF-A0A2H0UIP6-F1
#
_entry.id   AF-A0A2H0UIP6-F1
#
_cell.length_a   1.000
_cell.length_b   1.000
_cell.length_c   1.000
_cell.angle_alpha   90.00
_cell.angle_beta   90.00
_cell.angle_gamma   90.00
#
_symmetry.space_group_name_H-M   'P 1'
#
loop_
_entity.id
_entity.type
_entity.pdbx_description
1 polymer ?
#
loop_
_entity_poly.entity_id
_entity_poly.type
_entity_poly.pdbx_seq_one_letter_code
_entity_poly.pdbx_strand_id
1 'polypeptide(L)'
;MLDFVKKNKILFAGVAVIIAGFVWYGMSEKQGENSLLTSTSISSAATQTAVERELLNTLLELRSIRLDGEIFSDPAFNSLRDFTTDIVSEPIGRRNPFAPLEEPGVLVVPEENTGGDGGQ
;
A
#
# COMPACT_ATOMS: atom_id res chain seq x y z
N MET A 1 -28.04 -63.76 -10.14
CA MET A 1 -27.83 -62.53 -9.34
C MET A 1 -29.12 -62.05 -8.68
N LEU A 2 -30.28 -62.03 -9.37
CA LEU A 2 -31.55 -61.56 -8.80
C LEU A 2 -32.23 -62.56 -7.82
N ASP A 3 -31.84 -63.84 -7.83
CA ASP A 3 -32.45 -64.86 -6.97
C ASP A 3 -32.04 -64.71 -5.49
N PHE A 4 -30.87 -64.11 -5.24
CA PHE A 4 -30.37 -63.82 -3.90
C PHE A 4 -31.16 -62.69 -3.23
N VAL A 5 -31.61 -61.70 -4.04
CA VAL A 5 -32.42 -60.56 -3.59
C VAL A 5 -33.82 -61.02 -3.17
N LYS A 6 -34.40 -62.01 -3.86
CA LYS A 6 -35.75 -62.51 -3.57
C LYS A 6 -35.82 -63.35 -2.28
N LYS A 7 -34.80 -64.18 -2.03
CA LYS A 7 -34.74 -65.05 -0.84
C LYS A 7 -34.56 -64.24 0.45
N ASN A 8 -33.76 -63.17 0.37
CA ASN A 8 -33.40 -62.34 1.53
C ASN A 8 -34.05 -60.96 1.42
N LYS A 9 -35.30 -60.91 0.91
CA LYS A 9 -36.01 -59.66 0.60
C LYS A 9 -36.07 -58.69 1.79
N ILE A 10 -36.23 -59.22 3.00
CA ILE A 10 -36.29 -58.43 4.25
C ILE A 10 -34.93 -57.80 4.58
N LEU A 11 -33.83 -58.55 4.39
CA LEU A 11 -32.47 -58.04 4.63
C LEU A 11 -32.10 -56.97 3.60
N PHE A 12 -32.47 -57.19 2.34
CA PHE A 12 -32.23 -56.20 1.27
C PHE A 12 -33.10 -54.94 1.44
N ALA A 13 -34.35 -55.09 1.89
CA ALA A 13 -35.21 -53.96 2.21
C ALA A 13 -34.67 -53.15 3.41
N GLY A 14 -34.14 -53.81 4.44
CA GLY A 14 -33.50 -53.14 5.57
C GLY A 14 -32.26 -52.33 5.15
N VAL A 15 -31.38 -52.91 4.32
CA VAL A 15 -30.22 -52.21 3.78
C VAL A 15 -30.63 -51.03 2.90
N ALA A 16 -31.67 -51.20 2.07
CA ALA A 16 -32.19 -50.12 1.24
C ALA A 16 -32.74 -48.94 2.07
N VAL A 17 -33.42 -49.22 3.19
CA VAL A 17 -33.91 -48.17 4.11
C VAL A 17 -32.76 -47.45 4.80
N ILE A 18 -31.70 -48.16 5.21
CA ILE A 18 -30.51 -47.54 5.81
C ILE A 18 -29.81 -46.63 4.80
N ILE A 19 -29.62 -47.09 3.56
CA ILE A 19 -29.00 -46.28 2.50
C ILE A 19 -29.87 -45.05 2.18
N ALA A 20 -31.18 -45.23 2.07
CA ALA A 20 -32.11 -44.13 1.84
C ALA A 20 -32.07 -43.10 2.99
N GLY A 21 -31.99 -43.55 4.24
CA GLY A 21 -31.83 -42.69 5.40
C GLY A 21 -30.49 -41.93 5.41
N PHE A 22 -29.40 -42.58 4.99
CA PHE A 22 -28.08 -41.95 4.88
C PHE A 22 -28.03 -40.89 3.78
N VAL A 23 -28.63 -41.19 2.62
CA VAL A 23 -28.74 -40.24 1.50
C VAL A 23 -29.64 -39.07 1.90
N TRP A 24 -30.76 -39.33 2.57
CA TRP A 24 -31.66 -38.29 3.06
C TRP A 24 -30.98 -37.41 4.11
N TYR A 25 -30.23 -38.00 5.04
CA TYR A 25 -29.47 -37.26 6.05
C TYR A 25 -28.35 -36.42 5.43
N GLY A 26 -27.65 -36.94 4.41
CA GLY A 26 -26.61 -36.22 3.68
C GLY A 26 -27.14 -35.10 2.78
N MET A 27 -28.36 -35.24 2.24
CA MET A 27 -29.04 -34.20 1.48
C MET A 27 -29.82 -33.21 2.36
N SER A 28 -30.07 -33.54 3.61
CA SER A 28 -30.72 -32.65 4.55
C SER A 28 -29.68 -31.64 5.04
N GLU A 29 -29.47 -30.60 4.25
CA GLU A 29 -28.72 -29.43 4.67
C GLU A 29 -29.29 -28.96 6.01
N LYS A 30 -28.47 -29.03 7.06
CA LYS A 30 -28.75 -28.32 8.30
C LYS A 30 -28.80 -26.84 7.93
N GLN A 31 -30.01 -26.31 7.81
CA GLN A 31 -30.28 -24.88 7.92
C GLN A 31 -30.01 -24.50 9.38
N GLY A 32 -28.72 -24.50 9.73
CA GLY A 32 -28.23 -24.01 11.00
C GLY A 32 -28.45 -22.52 11.01
N GLU A 33 -29.40 -22.08 11.83
CA GLU A 33 -29.53 -20.69 12.20
C GLU A 33 -28.15 -20.19 12.66
N ASN A 34 -27.67 -19.15 11.98
CA ASN A 34 -26.40 -18.43 12.22
C ASN A 34 -25.12 -19.10 11.69
N SER A 35 -25.03 -19.27 10.36
CA SER A 35 -23.71 -19.29 9.71
C SER A 35 -23.10 -17.89 9.75
N LEU A 36 -22.22 -17.64 10.71
CA LEU A 36 -21.40 -16.42 10.80
C LEU A 36 -20.24 -16.42 9.78
N LEU A 37 -20.16 -17.45 8.93
CA LEU A 37 -19.22 -17.55 7.84
C LEU A 37 -19.99 -17.41 6.53
N THR A 38 -19.99 -16.19 5.98
CA THR A 38 -20.20 -15.98 4.55
C THR A 38 -18.96 -16.50 3.85
N SER A 39 -19.03 -17.71 3.30
CA SER A 39 -18.16 -18.03 2.16
C SER A 39 -18.73 -17.26 0.98
N THR A 40 -18.06 -16.17 0.59
CA THR A 40 -18.28 -15.56 -0.73
C THR A 40 -17.86 -16.61 -1.75
N SER A 41 -18.78 -17.50 -2.14
CA SER A 41 -18.70 -18.14 -3.43
C SER A 41 -18.72 -16.99 -4.43
N ILE A 42 -17.60 -16.83 -5.14
CA ILE A 42 -17.40 -15.81 -6.15
C ILE A 42 -18.42 -16.09 -7.26
N SER A 43 -19.64 -15.58 -7.10
CA SER A 43 -20.57 -15.29 -8.18
C SER A 43 -20.17 -13.99 -8.89
N SER A 44 -18.87 -13.69 -8.87
CA SER A 44 -18.20 -12.58 -9.57
C SER A 44 -17.23 -13.14 -10.61
N ALA A 45 -17.52 -14.29 -11.20
CA ALA A 45 -16.73 -14.85 -12.30
C ALA A 45 -16.55 -13.82 -13.45
N ALA A 46 -17.52 -12.91 -13.65
CA ALA A 46 -17.39 -11.83 -14.63
C ALA A 46 -16.43 -10.70 -14.19
N THR A 47 -16.44 -10.31 -12.91
CA THR A 47 -15.64 -9.18 -12.39
C THR A 47 -14.20 -9.58 -12.06
N GLN A 48 -13.99 -10.80 -11.53
CA GLN A 48 -12.65 -11.33 -11.26
C GLN A 48 -11.87 -11.57 -12.56
N THR A 49 -12.54 -12.06 -13.60
CA THR A 49 -11.97 -12.21 -14.95
C THR A 49 -11.51 -10.87 -15.54
N ALA A 50 -12.23 -9.77 -15.29
CA ALA A 50 -11.87 -8.47 -15.83
C ALA A 50 -10.56 -7.94 -15.22
N VAL A 51 -10.43 -8.03 -13.89
CA VAL A 51 -9.22 -7.61 -13.17
C VAL A 51 -8.03 -8.52 -13.50
N GLU A 52 -8.24 -9.83 -13.61
CA GLU A 52 -7.18 -10.76 -14.01
C GLU A 52 -6.71 -10.52 -15.45
N ARG A 53 -7.62 -10.22 -16.38
CA ARG A 53 -7.27 -9.87 -17.75
C ARG A 53 -6.51 -8.55 -17.85
N GLU A 54 -6.92 -7.54 -17.09
CA GLU A 54 -6.23 -6.26 -17.04
C GLU A 54 -4.80 -6.42 -16.52
N LEU A 55 -4.61 -7.15 -15.41
CA LEU A 55 -3.30 -7.47 -14.86
C LEU A 55 -2.41 -8.22 -15.85
N LEU A 56 -2.95 -9.24 -16.53
CA LEU A 56 -2.21 -9.99 -17.55
C LEU A 56 -1.85 -9.12 -18.75
N ASN A 57 -2.72 -8.22 -19.18
CA ASN A 57 -2.43 -7.27 -20.26
C ASN A 57 -1.30 -6.33 -19.87
N THR A 58 -1.34 -5.74 -18.66
CA THR A 58 -0.25 -4.89 -18.16
C THR A 58 1.06 -5.67 -18.05
N LEU A 59 1.03 -6.92 -17.60
CA LEU A 59 2.22 -7.77 -17.54
C LEU A 59 2.80 -8.08 -18.94
N LEU A 60 1.94 -8.31 -19.92
CA LEU A 60 2.37 -8.50 -21.31
C LEU A 60 2.97 -7.21 -21.90
N GLU A 61 2.37 -6.06 -21.59
CA GLU A 61 2.86 -4.75 -22.01
C GLU A 61 4.23 -4.48 -21.39
N LEU A 62 4.41 -4.67 -20.08
CA LEU A 62 5.70 -4.51 -19.40
C LEU A 62 6.76 -5.48 -19.93
N ARG A 63 6.38 -6.72 -20.29
CA ARG A 63 7.30 -7.67 -20.92
C ARG A 63 7.75 -7.21 -22.32
N SER A 64 6.91 -6.47 -23.03
CA SER A 64 7.24 -5.95 -24.36
C SER A 64 8.19 -4.73 -24.31
N ILE A 65 8.22 -4.02 -23.19
CA ILE A 65 9.14 -2.91 -22.97
C ILE A 65 10.55 -3.47 -22.82
N ARG A 66 11.38 -3.22 -23.83
CA ARG A 66 12.83 -3.39 -23.75
C ARG A 66 13.44 -2.00 -23.67
N LEU A 67 14.18 -1.72 -22.59
CA LEU A 67 15.04 -0.55 -22.54
C LEU A 67 16.26 -0.85 -23.38
N ASP A 68 16.34 -0.18 -24.53
CA ASP A 68 17.52 -0.20 -25.38
C ASP A 68 18.43 0.98 -25.00
N GLY A 69 19.68 0.66 -24.64
CA GLY A 69 20.65 1.63 -24.12
C GLY A 69 21.36 2.43 -25.21
N GLU A 70 21.06 2.16 -26.48
CA GLU A 70 21.76 2.75 -27.64
C GLU A 70 21.68 4.28 -27.67
N ILE A 71 20.65 4.89 -27.07
CA ILE A 71 20.56 6.36 -26.96
C ILE A 71 21.73 6.96 -26.18
N PHE A 72 22.32 6.23 -25.22
CA PHE A 72 23.49 6.68 -24.47
C PHE A 72 24.79 6.57 -25.29
N SER A 73 24.80 5.78 -26.35
CA SER A 73 25.91 5.66 -27.30
C SER A 73 25.87 6.74 -28.39
N ASP A 74 24.77 7.47 -28.53
CA ASP A 74 24.60 8.50 -29.55
C ASP A 74 25.58 9.68 -29.31
N PRO A 75 26.34 10.13 -30.34
CA PRO A 75 27.25 11.27 -30.20
C PRO A 75 26.55 12.57 -29.77
N ALA A 76 25.29 12.77 -30.16
CA ALA A 76 24.49 13.90 -29.70
C ALA A 76 24.19 13.79 -28.21
N PHE A 77 23.86 12.59 -27.69
CA PHE A 77 23.68 12.37 -26.23
C PHE A 77 24.96 12.69 -25.45
N ASN A 78 26.11 12.23 -25.96
CA ASN A 78 27.43 12.51 -25.36
C ASN A 78 27.86 13.98 -25.47
N SER A 79 27.22 14.77 -26.35
CA SER A 79 27.48 16.20 -26.49
C SER A 79 26.69 17.07 -25.52
N LEU A 80 25.68 16.52 -24.82
CA LEU A 80 24.93 17.28 -23.82
C LEU A 80 25.86 17.69 -22.67
N ARG A 81 25.91 19.00 -22.42
CA ARG A 81 26.53 19.57 -21.22
C ARG A 81 25.43 19.93 -20.23
N ASP A 82 25.68 19.59 -18.98
CA ASP A 82 24.89 20.10 -17.87
C ASP A 82 25.13 21.62 -17.74
N PHE A 83 24.03 22.37 -17.59
CA PHE A 83 24.04 23.83 -17.40
C PHE A 83 23.65 24.22 -15.96
N THR A 84 23.91 23.34 -15.00
CA THR A 84 23.73 23.67 -13.60
C THR A 84 24.58 24.87 -13.22
N THR A 85 23.94 25.89 -12.66
CA THR A 85 24.62 27.06 -12.09
C THR A 85 24.88 26.77 -10.62
N ASP A 86 26.12 26.99 -10.17
CA ASP A 86 26.45 26.87 -8.76
C ASP A 86 25.60 27.84 -7.94
N ILE A 87 24.79 27.29 -7.03
CA ILE A 87 24.02 28.10 -6.08
C ILE A 87 24.99 28.56 -4.99
N VAL A 88 25.37 29.84 -5.05
CA VAL A 88 26.09 30.47 -3.94
C VAL A 88 25.21 30.46 -2.69
N SER A 89 25.76 30.00 -1.57
CA SER A 89 25.02 30.01 -0.30
C SER A 89 24.75 31.45 0.11
N GLU A 90 23.47 31.79 0.23
CA GLU A 90 23.06 33.07 0.79
C GLU A 90 23.34 33.08 2.30
N PRO A 91 23.75 34.22 2.87
CA PRO A 91 23.93 34.33 4.31
C PRO A 91 22.61 34.06 5.03
N ILE A 92 22.69 33.31 6.14
CA ILE A 92 21.54 33.06 7.00
C ILE A 92 20.90 34.40 7.41
N GLY A 93 19.58 34.49 7.27
CA GLY A 93 18.83 35.68 7.65
C GLY A 93 18.99 36.03 9.13
N ARG A 94 18.54 37.23 9.52
CA ARG A 94 18.51 37.64 10.93
C ARG A 94 17.70 36.62 11.74
N ARG A 95 18.18 36.26 12.93
CA ARG A 95 17.48 35.37 13.87
C ARG A 95 16.03 35.81 14.13
N ASN A 96 15.77 37.11 14.12
CA ASN A 96 14.43 37.68 14.11
C ASN A 96 14.32 38.67 12.94
N PRO A 97 13.53 38.37 11.89
CA PRO A 97 13.39 39.24 10.72
C PRO A 97 12.70 40.57 11.04
N PHE A 98 12.01 40.67 12.18
CA PHE A 98 11.26 41.87 12.59
C PHE A 98 11.93 42.67 13.72
N ALA A 99 13.12 42.27 14.19
CA ALA A 99 13.80 43.08 15.20
C ALA A 99 14.09 44.49 14.64
N PRO A 100 13.98 45.56 15.44
CA PRO A 100 14.32 46.91 15.01
C PRO A 100 15.72 46.95 14.39
N LEU A 101 15.93 47.81 13.39
CA LEU A 101 17.27 48.08 12.88
C LEU A 101 18.00 48.85 13.98
N GLU A 102 19.20 48.41 14.35
CA GLU A 102 20.07 49.17 15.24
C GLU A 102 20.38 50.50 14.54
N GLU A 103 19.74 51.58 14.99
CA GLU A 103 19.99 52.93 14.48
C GLU A 103 21.47 53.28 14.72
N PRO A 104 22.23 53.71 13.69
CA PRO A 104 23.62 54.07 13.87
C PRO A 104 23.69 55.40 14.62
N GLY A 105 23.98 55.35 15.93
CA GLY A 105 24.45 56.53 16.66
C GLY A 105 23.91 56.79 18.06
N VAL A 106 23.53 55.78 18.84
CA VAL A 106 23.38 56.02 20.29
C VAL A 106 24.74 55.88 20.97
N LEU A 107 25.46 57.00 21.07
CA LEU A 107 26.62 57.15 21.94
C LEU A 107 26.14 56.92 23.39
N VAL A 108 26.48 55.76 23.96
CA VAL A 108 26.35 55.52 25.40
C VAL A 108 27.36 56.42 26.09
N VAL A 109 26.91 57.55 26.64
CA VAL A 109 27.74 58.40 27.51
C VAL A 109 27.90 57.65 28.84
N PRO A 110 29.13 57.30 29.27
CA PRO A 110 29.33 56.67 30.56
C PRO A 110 29.04 57.68 31.68
N GLU A 111 28.19 57.30 32.62
CA GLU A 111 27.91 58.06 33.83
C GLU A 111 29.19 58.09 34.71
N GLU A 112 29.77 59.28 34.89
CA GLU A 112 30.98 59.52 35.66
C GLU A 112 30.69 59.35 37.17
N ASN A 113 31.08 58.20 37.72
CA ASN A 113 31.16 57.96 39.15
C ASN A 113 32.35 58.74 39.75
N THR A 114 32.07 59.85 40.43
CA THR A 114 33.01 60.47 41.38
C THR A 114 32.61 60.15 42.82
N GLY A 115 32.93 58.93 43.25
CA GLY A 115 33.14 58.60 44.66
C GLY A 115 34.48 59.17 45.13
N GLY A 116 34.44 60.04 46.13
CA GLY A 116 35.52 60.95 46.52
C GLY A 116 36.63 60.38 47.40
N ASP A 117 37.58 61.26 47.75
CA ASP A 117 38.46 61.15 48.94
C ASP A 117 39.22 62.47 49.16
N GLY A 118 39.52 62.80 50.43
CA GLY A 118 40.60 63.71 50.84
C GLY A 118 40.19 65.09 51.39
N GLY A 119 40.10 65.19 52.73
CA GLY A 119 39.63 66.38 53.45
C GLY A 119 40.67 67.43 53.86
N GLN A 120 40.17 68.42 54.62
CA GLN A 120 40.80 69.18 55.72
C GLN A 120 39.69 69.76 56.61
#